data_AF-A0AAW4WXP4-F1
#
_entry.id   AF-A0AAW4WXP4-F1
#
_cell.length_a   1.000
_cell.length_b   1.000
_cell.length_c   1.000
_cell.angle_alpha   90.00
_cell.angle_beta   90.00
_cell.angle_gamma   90.00
#
_symmetry.space_group_name_H-M   'P 1'
#
loop_
_entity.id
_entity.type
_entity.pdbx_description
1 polymer ?
#
loop_
_entity_poly.entity_id
_entity_poly.type
_entity_poly.pdbx_seq_one_letter_code
_entity_poly.pdbx_strand_id
1 'polypeptide(L)' 'MARHSAKGVAQSIEQAEEQHDHVVARAVDLTKTYGDADSQVVALDHVNVEFQRGQMTEIMGPSGSG' A
#
# COMPACT_ATOMS: atom_id res chain seq x y z
N MET A 1 0.23 14.15 44.82
CA MET A 1 1.43 13.91 43.99
C MET A 1 1.23 12.60 43.22
N ALA A 2 0.55 12.63 42.07
CA ALA A 2 0.44 11.47 41.17
C ALA A 2 1.07 11.88 39.84
N ARG A 3 2.27 11.36 39.60
CA ARG A 3 3.03 11.52 38.36
C ARG A 3 2.31 10.67 37.33
N HIS A 4 1.47 11.29 36.50
CA HIS A 4 0.93 10.66 35.31
C HIS A 4 2.12 10.31 34.42
N SER A 5 2.45 9.02 34.36
CA SER A 5 3.63 8.50 33.70
C SER A 5 3.49 8.69 32.19
N ALA A 6 4.17 9.70 31.63
CA ALA A 6 4.29 9.95 30.20
C ALA A 6 4.81 8.72 29.41
N LYS A 7 5.43 7.74 30.10
CA LYS A 7 5.85 6.46 29.51
C LYS A 7 4.69 5.65 28.93
N GLY A 8 3.51 5.67 29.56
CA GLY A 8 2.38 4.87 29.07
C GLY A 8 1.87 5.34 27.71
N VAL A 9 1.83 6.66 27.48
CA VAL A 9 1.38 7.24 26.21
C VAL A 9 2.40 7.00 25.10
N ALA A 10 3.70 7.15 25.39
CA ALA A 10 4.76 6.89 24.42
C ALA A 10 4.78 5.42 23.98
N GLN A 11 4.67 4.48 24.93
CA GLN A 11 4.61 3.04 24.61
C GLN A 11 3.37 2.66 23.78
N SER A 12 2.22 3.32 24.01
CA SER A 12 1.01 3.07 23.21
C SER A 12 1.09 3.64 21.78
N ILE A 13 1.82 4.74 21.57
CA ILE A 13 2.04 5.31 20.23
C ILE A 13 3.00 4.43 19.43
N GLU A 14 4.11 4.00 20.04
CA GLU A 14 5.09 3.10 19.41
C GLU A 14 4.47 1.76 19.01
N GLN A 15 3.61 1.18 19.87
CA GLN A 15 2.89 -0.06 19.56
C GLN A 15 1.82 0.08 18.48
N ALA A 16 1.22 1.27 18.33
CA ALA A 16 0.27 1.55 17.26
C ALA A 16 0.98 1.73 15.91
N GLU A 17 2.20 2.26 15.90
CA GLU A 17 3.04 2.38 14.71
C GLU A 17 3.55 1.01 14.22
N GLU A 18 3.90 0.09 15.14
CA GLU A 18 4.24 -1.30 14.79
C GLU A 18 3.06 -2.12 14.22
N GLN A 19 1.82 -1.73 14.54
CA GLN A 19 0.60 -2.39 14.04
C GLN A 19 0.22 -2.02 12.60
N HIS A 20 0.93 -1.09 11.96
CA HIS A 20 0.71 -0.69 10.57
C HIS A 20 1.48 -1.54 9.54
N ASP A 21 2.27 -2.53 9.95
CA ASP A 21 3.07 -3.38 9.05
C ASP A 21 2.30 -4.60 8.51
N HIS A 22 0.99 -4.66 8.74
CA HIS A 22 0.17 -5.76 8.25
C HIS A 22 -0.32 -5.48 6.83
N VAL A 23 0.43 -5.93 5.82
CA VAL A 23 -0.02 -5.96 4.42
C VAL A 23 -1.35 -6.72 4.32
N VAL A 24 -2.38 -6.08 3.77
CA VAL A 24 -3.72 -6.68 3.58
C VAL A 24 -4.00 -7.07 2.13
N ALA A 25 -3.28 -6.47 1.18
CA ALA A 25 -3.33 -6.82 -0.23
C ALA A 25 -1.96 -6.59 -0.87
N ARG A 26 -1.60 -7.45 -1.82
CA ARG A 26 -0.34 -7.36 -2.56
C ARG A 26 -0.49 -7.83 -4.00
N ALA A 27 0.16 -7.14 -4.91
CA ALA A 27 0.45 -7.65 -6.25
C ALA A 27 1.97 -7.83 -6.38
N VAL A 28 2.38 -9.00 -6.88
CA VAL A 28 3.77 -9.33 -7.17
C VAL A 28 3.86 -9.59 -8.67
N ASP A 29 4.75 -8.88 -9.33
CA ASP A 29 5.03 -9.03 -10.76
C ASP A 29 3.78 -8.98 -11.65
N LEU A 30 2.84 -8.08 -11.33
CA LEU A 30 1.56 -7.99 -12.01
C LEU A 30 1.73 -7.47 -13.43
N THR A 31 1.28 -8.28 -14.39
CA THR A 31 1.19 -7.91 -15.80
C THR A 31 -0.27 -7.89 -16.24
N LYS A 32 -0.62 -6.96 -17.13
CA LYS A 32 -1.92 -6.93 -17.79
C LYS A 32 -1.75 -6.45 -19.22
N THR A 33 -2.24 -7.25 -20.14
CA THR A 33 -2.23 -6.95 -21.56
C THR A 33 -3.64 -7.05 -22.13
N TYR A 34 -3.98 -6.12 -23.02
CA TYR A 34 -5.24 -6.10 -23.77
C TYR A 34 -4.96 -6.24 -25.27
N GLY A 35 -5.95 -6.73 -26.01
CA GLY A 35 -5.86 -6.94 -27.46
C GLY A 35 -5.10 -8.20 -27.85
N ASP A 36 -5.16 -8.52 -29.14
CA ASP A 36 -4.54 -9.68 -29.75
C ASP A 36 -3.75 -9.25 -31.01
N ALA A 37 -2.66 -9.96 -31.30
CA ALA A 37 -1.82 -9.74 -32.48
C ALA A 37 -1.38 -8.26 -32.65
N ASP A 38 -1.85 -7.59 -33.69
CA ASP A 38 -1.34 -6.29 -34.14
C ASP A 38 -1.81 -5.09 -33.26
N SER A 39 -2.73 -5.31 -32.31
CA SER A 39 -3.28 -4.26 -31.44
C SER A 39 -3.10 -4.55 -29.96
N GLN A 40 -1.95 -5.11 -29.59
CA GLN A 40 -1.63 -5.41 -28.20
C GLN A 40 -1.23 -4.14 -27.41
N VAL A 41 -1.79 -3.98 -26.21
CA VAL A 41 -1.45 -2.91 -25.25
C VAL A 41 -1.06 -3.53 -23.92
N VAL A 42 0.15 -3.22 -23.45
CA VAL A 42 0.59 -3.54 -22.08
C VAL A 42 0.10 -2.44 -21.15
N ALA A 43 -0.96 -2.73 -20.40
CA ALA A 43 -1.57 -1.81 -19.46
C ALA A 43 -0.81 -1.80 -18.12
N LEU A 44 -0.40 -2.98 -17.65
CA LEU A 44 0.49 -3.12 -16.48
C LEU A 44 1.71 -3.96 -16.87
N ASP A 45 2.90 -3.45 -16.57
CA ASP A 45 4.19 -4.09 -16.85
C ASP A 45 4.95 -4.33 -15.54
N HIS A 46 5.01 -5.59 -15.12
CA HIS A 46 5.75 -6.06 -13.93
C HIS A 46 5.53 -5.20 -12.66
N VAL A 47 4.27 -4.83 -12.38
CA VAL A 47 3.92 -3.95 -11.26
C VAL A 47 4.00 -4.70 -9.93
N ASN A 48 4.70 -4.12 -8.97
CA ASN A 48 4.80 -4.61 -7.58
C ASN A 48 4.21 -3.56 -6.63
N VAL A 49 3.24 -3.94 -5.79
CA VAL A 49 2.59 -3.04 -4.84
C VAL A 49 2.05 -3.79 -3.62
N GLU A 50 2.14 -3.16 -2.45
CA GLU A 50 1.58 -3.64 -1.19
C GLU A 50 0.67 -2.56 -0.57
N PHE A 51 -0.45 -2.98 0.02
CA PHE A 51 -1.38 -2.10 0.71
C PHE A 51 -1.44 -2.47 2.18
N GLN A 52 -1.17 -1.50 3.05
CA GLN A 52 -1.13 -1.70 4.50
C GLN A 52 -2.51 -1.59 5.15
N ARG A 53 -2.70 -2.30 6.27
CA ARG A 53 -3.92 -2.20 7.08
C ARG A 53 -4.10 -0.78 7.60
N GLY A 54 -5.30 -0.22 7.40
CA GLY A 54 -5.66 1.10 7.95
C GLY A 54 -5.10 2.29 7.16
N GLN A 55 -4.35 2.05 6.09
CA GLN A 55 -3.82 3.11 5.24
C GLN A 55 -4.80 3.50 4.13
N MET A 56 -5.08 4.79 3.99
CA MET A 56 -5.72 5.34 2.78
C MET A 56 -4.66 5.51 1.69
N THR A 57 -4.88 4.92 0.52
CA THR A 57 -3.95 4.99 -0.62
C THR A 57 -4.66 5.59 -1.83
N GLU A 58 -4.05 6.60 -2.44
CA GLU A 58 -4.53 7.21 -3.68
C GLU A 58 -3.59 6.83 -4.83
N ILE A 59 -4.15 6.50 -5.99
CA ILE A 59 -3.40 6.14 -7.21
C ILE A 59 -3.75 7.18 -8.27
N MET A 60 -2.73 7.83 -8.83
CA MET A 60 -2.88 8.94 -9.78
C MET A 60 -1.94 8.78 -10.97
N GLY A 61 -2.36 9.28 -12.13
CA GLY A 61 -1.56 9.31 -13.35
C GLY A 61 -2.35 9.91 -14.52
N PRO A 62 -1.70 10.23 -15.65
CA PRO A 62 -2.38 10.55 -16.91
C PRO A 62 -3.41 9.49 -17.33
N SER A 63 -4.34 9.86 -18.21
CA SER A 63 -5.27 8.89 -18.82
C SER A 63 -4.48 7.79 -19.54
N GLY A 64 -4.78 6.52 -19.23
CA GLY A 64 -4.13 5.35 -19.85
C GLY A 64 -2.82 4.89 -19.20
N SER A 65 -2.49 5.35 -17.99
CA SER A 65 -1.24 4.96 -17.29
C SER A 65 -1.22 3.55 -16.68
N GLY A 66 -2.35 2.84 -16.74
CA GLY A 66 -2.54 1.53 -16.11
C GLY A 66 -3.69 0.78 -16.73
#